data_AF-A0A6P1TDC7-F1
#
_entry.id   AF-A0A6P1TDC7-F1
#
_cell.length_a   1.000
_cell.length_b   1.000
_cell.length_c   1.000
_cell.angle_alpha   90.00
_cell.angle_beta   90.00
_cell.angle_gamma   90.00
#
_symmetry.space_group_name_H-M   'P 1'
#
loop_
_entity.id
_entity.type
_entity.pdbx_description
1 polymer ?
#
loop_
_entity_poly.entity_id
_entity_poly.type
_entity_poly.pdbx_seq_one_letter_code
_entity_poly.pdbx_strand_id
1 'polypeptide(L)'
;MISYLVLFASAFLAATILPFYSEVVLFALLRDGGDPWLLVAVATLGNTLGAVVNWLLGRYLLHFQDRRWFYFSHKQIARAQEWFQRYGFWCLLLAWMPVGGDALTLIAGIMRVRLWLFILLVGIGKGLRYISVVFLQQSSVFG
;
A
#
# COMPACT_ATOMS: atom_id res chain seq x y z
N MET A 1 17.17 17.10 1.50
CA MET A 1 16.39 16.88 0.25
C MET A 1 16.51 15.47 -0.30
N ILE A 2 17.72 14.91 -0.46
CA ILE A 2 17.93 13.56 -1.03
C ILE A 2 17.23 12.47 -0.19
N SER A 3 17.25 12.58 1.13
CA SER A 3 16.66 11.59 2.04
C SER A 3 15.14 11.40 1.88
N TYR A 4 14.39 12.48 1.63
CA TYR A 4 12.94 12.40 1.40
C TYR A 4 12.59 11.77 0.05
N LEU A 5 13.40 12.05 -0.99
CA LEU A 5 13.25 11.43 -2.30
C LEU A 5 13.53 9.92 -2.25
N VAL A 6 14.55 9.51 -1.49
CA VAL A 6 14.86 8.08 -1.29
C VAL A 6 13.73 7.39 -0.51
N LEU A 7 13.18 8.03 0.53
CA LEU A 7 12.01 7.50 1.26
C LEU A 7 10.77 7.40 0.38
N PHE A 8 10.51 8.42 -0.45
CA PHE A 8 9.40 8.41 -1.39
C PHE A 8 9.55 7.29 -2.41
N ALA A 9 10.73 7.17 -3.03
CA ALA A 9 11.01 6.14 -4.02
C ALA A 9 10.93 4.74 -3.42
N SER A 10 11.46 4.53 -2.21
CA SER A 10 11.37 3.24 -1.53
C SER A 10 9.95 2.89 -1.14
N ALA A 11 9.14 3.86 -0.67
CA ALA A 11 7.72 3.67 -0.37
C ALA A 11 6.89 3.38 -1.63
N PHE A 12 7.18 4.04 -2.73
CA PHE A 12 6.55 3.80 -4.03
C PHE A 12 6.87 2.41 -4.59
N LEU A 13 8.13 2.00 -4.53
CA LEU A 13 8.58 0.68 -4.98
C LEU A 13 8.11 -0.45 -4.05
N ALA A 14 8.01 -0.16 -2.74
CA ALA A 14 7.50 -1.12 -1.77
C ALA A 14 6.04 -1.49 -2.06
N ALA A 15 5.25 -0.53 -2.52
CA ALA A 15 3.88 -0.77 -2.95
C ALA A 15 3.77 -1.69 -4.19
N THR A 16 4.81 -1.82 -5.00
CA THR A 16 4.73 -2.50 -6.31
C THR A 16 5.42 -3.87 -6.32
N ILE A 17 6.60 -4.03 -5.70
CA ILE A 17 7.45 -5.23 -5.90
C ILE A 17 8.08 -5.76 -4.59
N LEU A 18 8.43 -4.90 -3.64
CA LEU A 18 9.26 -5.28 -2.49
C LEU A 18 8.56 -5.04 -1.14
N PRO A 19 7.98 -6.08 -0.51
CA PRO A 19 7.40 -5.93 0.81
C PRO A 19 8.48 -5.52 1.83
N PHE A 20 8.14 -4.56 2.71
CA PHE A 20 8.92 -4.11 3.87
C PHE A 20 10.14 -3.19 3.66
N TYR A 21 10.38 -2.67 2.46
CA TYR A 21 11.57 -1.84 2.24
C TYR A 21 11.45 -0.41 2.82
N SER A 22 10.24 0.13 2.84
CA SER A 22 10.00 1.54 3.21
C SER A 22 10.07 1.81 4.71
N GLU A 23 9.79 0.81 5.53
CA GLU A 23 9.77 0.89 6.99
C GLU A 23 11.18 0.93 7.56
N VAL A 24 12.09 0.15 6.96
CA VAL A 24 13.51 0.14 7.32
C VAL A 24 14.13 1.51 7.01
N VAL A 25 13.81 2.08 5.84
CA VAL A 25 14.28 3.42 5.46
C VAL A 25 13.67 4.49 6.36
N LEU A 26 12.37 4.41 6.68
CA LEU A 26 11.72 5.33 7.62
C LEU A 26 12.39 5.29 8.99
N PHE A 27 12.63 4.09 9.52
CA PHE A 27 13.25 3.89 10.83
C PHE A 27 14.69 4.42 10.89
N ALA A 28 15.47 4.22 9.82
CA ALA A 28 16.81 4.78 9.72
C ALA A 28 16.79 6.32 9.72
N LEU A 29 15.88 6.94 8.97
CA LEU A 29 15.76 8.40 8.90
C LEU A 29 15.23 9.03 10.19
N LEU A 30 14.39 8.31 10.94
CA LEU A 30 13.97 8.74 12.28
C LEU A 30 15.16 8.75 13.27
N ARG A 31 16.07 7.77 13.17
CA ARG A 31 17.29 7.74 14.00
C ARG A 31 18.28 8.84 13.66
N ASP A 32 18.32 9.28 12.41
CA ASP A 32 19.13 10.40 11.94
C ASP A 32 18.56 11.79 12.31
N GLY A 33 17.47 11.83 13.10
CA GLY A 33 16.88 13.07 13.60
C GLY A 33 15.90 13.75 12.65
N GLY A 34 15.38 13.03 11.65
CA GLY A 34 14.35 13.56 10.75
C GLY A 34 13.00 13.80 11.45
N ASP A 35 12.28 14.83 11.01
CA ASP A 35 10.92 15.13 11.51
C ASP A 35 9.97 13.93 11.28
N PRO A 36 9.43 13.32 12.35
CA PRO A 36 8.60 12.12 12.23
C PRO A 36 7.32 12.32 11.41
N TRP A 37 6.67 13.47 11.55
CA TRP A 37 5.41 13.76 10.87
C TRP A 37 5.63 13.97 9.37
N LEU A 38 6.71 14.68 9.01
CA LEU A 38 7.07 14.89 7.62
C LEU A 38 7.48 13.58 6.94
N LEU A 39 8.25 12.73 7.62
CA LEU A 39 8.65 11.42 7.10
C LEU A 39 7.44 10.50 6.90
N VAL A 40 6.49 10.47 7.84
CA VAL A 40 5.22 9.73 7.70
C VAL A 40 4.41 10.25 6.52
N ALA A 41 4.29 11.57 6.36
CA ALA A 41 3.56 12.17 5.24
C ALA A 41 4.18 11.77 3.89
N VAL A 42 5.50 11.89 3.75
CA VAL A 42 6.24 11.54 2.52
C VAL A 42 6.13 10.04 2.21
N ALA A 43 6.31 9.18 3.21
CA ALA A 43 6.19 7.73 3.05
C ALA A 43 4.75 7.33 2.66
N THR A 44 3.75 7.91 3.32
CA THR A 44 2.34 7.66 3.02
C THR A 44 1.99 8.09 1.60
N LEU A 45 2.46 9.26 1.16
CA LEU A 45 2.25 9.76 -0.20
C LEU A 45 2.88 8.84 -1.24
N GLY A 46 4.16 8.46 -1.06
CA GLY A 46 4.85 7.56 -1.97
C GLY A 46 4.17 6.20 -2.08
N ASN A 47 3.79 5.62 -0.94
CA ASN A 47 3.16 4.31 -0.89
C ASN A 47 1.72 4.31 -1.44
N THR A 48 0.95 5.38 -1.19
CA THR A 48 -0.37 5.55 -1.80
C THR A 48 -0.28 5.73 -3.31
N LEU A 49 0.69 6.50 -3.81
CA LEU A 49 0.90 6.65 -5.26
C LEU A 49 1.29 5.32 -5.93
N GLY A 50 2.17 4.53 -5.30
CA GLY A 50 2.50 3.19 -5.79
C GLY A 50 1.28 2.26 -5.78
N ALA A 51 0.42 2.35 -4.76
CA ALA A 51 -0.85 1.61 -4.71
C ALA A 51 -1.83 2.04 -5.83
N VAL A 52 -1.85 3.33 -6.20
CA VAL A 52 -2.65 3.81 -7.35
C VAL A 52 -2.14 3.20 -8.65
N VAL A 53 -0.83 2.99 -8.80
CA VAL A 53 -0.27 2.26 -9.96
C VAL A 53 -0.81 0.83 -9.99
N ASN A 54 -0.80 0.10 -8.87
CA ASN A 54 -1.40 -1.24 -8.81
C ASN A 54 -2.90 -1.24 -9.13
N TRP A 55 -3.64 -0.25 -8.65
CA TRP A 55 -5.05 -0.10 -8.96
C TRP A 55 -5.27 0.13 -10.46
N LEU A 56 -4.46 0.98 -11.10
CA LEU A 56 -4.47 1.20 -12.54
C LEU A 56 -4.13 -0.09 -13.31
N LEU A 57 -3.09 -0.81 -12.88
CA LEU A 57 -2.69 -2.08 -13.44
C LEU A 57 -3.82 -3.10 -13.34
N GLY A 58 -4.44 -3.28 -12.17
CA GLY A 58 -5.59 -4.16 -11.99
C GLY A 58 -6.77 -3.80 -12.90
N ARG A 59 -7.04 -2.50 -13.07
CA ARG A 59 -8.10 -2.02 -13.95
C ARG A 59 -7.81 -2.32 -15.42
N TYR A 60 -6.56 -2.19 -15.85
CA TYR A 60 -6.12 -2.48 -17.22
C TYR A 60 -6.02 -3.99 -17.47
N LEU A 61 -5.55 -4.76 -16.50
CA LEU A 61 -5.44 -6.22 -16.55
C LEU A 61 -6.79 -6.89 -16.77
N LEU A 62 -7.88 -6.35 -16.23
CA LEU A 62 -9.24 -6.84 -16.49
C LEU A 62 -9.59 -6.84 -18.00
N HIS A 63 -9.02 -5.92 -18.79
CA HIS A 63 -9.21 -5.89 -20.25
C HIS A 63 -8.62 -7.13 -20.95
N PHE A 64 -7.64 -7.80 -20.32
CA PHE A 64 -6.97 -8.98 -20.85
C PHE A 64 -7.36 -10.27 -20.11
N GLN A 65 -8.48 -10.26 -19.37
CA GLN A 65 -8.95 -11.41 -18.58
C GLN A 65 -9.12 -12.71 -19.39
N ASP A 66 -9.36 -12.60 -20.71
CA ASP A 66 -9.54 -13.74 -21.62
C ASP A 66 -8.22 -14.29 -22.20
N ARG A 67 -7.07 -13.70 -21.84
CA ARG A 67 -5.74 -14.14 -22.31
C ARG A 67 -5.19 -15.24 -21.39
N ARG A 68 -4.60 -16.29 -21.98
CA ARG A 68 -3.97 -17.42 -21.26
C ARG A 68 -2.82 -17.04 -20.32
N TRP A 69 -2.21 -15.85 -20.48
CA TRP A 69 -1.13 -15.36 -19.61
C TRP A 69 -1.64 -14.58 -18.39
N PHE A 70 -2.95 -14.41 -18.26
CA PHE A 70 -3.53 -13.65 -17.16
C PHE A 70 -3.23 -14.33 -15.80
N TYR A 71 -2.54 -13.60 -14.93
CA TYR A 71 -1.96 -14.12 -13.69
C TYR A 71 -2.99 -14.62 -12.67
N PHE A 72 -4.20 -14.05 -12.66
CA PHE A 72 -5.25 -14.43 -11.70
C PHE A 72 -6.20 -15.48 -12.29
N SER A 73 -6.40 -16.60 -11.60
CA SER A 73 -7.42 -17.56 -12.01
C SER A 73 -8.82 -16.97 -11.83
N HIS A 74 -9.78 -17.37 -12.66
CA HIS A 74 -11.20 -17.01 -12.49
C HIS A 74 -11.72 -17.34 -11.09
N LYS A 75 -11.24 -18.42 -10.46
CA LYS A 75 -11.58 -18.78 -9.08
C LYS A 75 -11.08 -17.77 -8.05
N GLN A 76 -9.90 -17.18 -8.26
CA GLN A 76 -9.33 -16.15 -7.37
C GLN A 76 -10.11 -14.85 -7.49
N ILE A 77 -10.48 -14.45 -8.71
CA ILE A 77 -11.33 -13.27 -8.93
C ILE A 77 -12.70 -13.47 -8.29
N ALA A 78 -13.36 -14.61 -8.53
CA ALA A 78 -14.66 -14.91 -7.95
C ALA A 78 -14.65 -14.87 -6.41
N ARG A 79 -13.63 -15.47 -5.78
CA ARG A 79 -13.46 -15.45 -4.33
C ARG A 79 -13.17 -14.05 -3.78
N ALA A 80 -12.34 -13.28 -4.48
CA ALA A 80 -12.09 -11.88 -4.14
C ALA A 80 -13.36 -11.04 -4.26
N GLN A 81 -14.20 -11.30 -5.27
CA GLN A 81 -15.47 -10.63 -5.50
C GLN A 81 -16.51 -11.00 -4.43
N GLU A 82 -16.60 -12.25 -4.00
CA GLU A 82 -17.43 -12.66 -2.85
C GLU A 82 -16.99 -11.98 -1.55
N TRP A 83 -15.68 -11.89 -1.30
CA TRP A 83 -15.15 -11.15 -0.16
C TRP A 83 -15.48 -9.66 -0.25
N PHE A 84 -15.34 -9.06 -1.43
CA PHE A 84 -15.70 -7.67 -1.66
C PHE A 84 -17.21 -7.41 -1.49
N GLN A 85 -18.06 -8.35 -1.88
CA GLN A 85 -19.51 -8.28 -1.67
C GLN A 85 -19.87 -8.40 -0.18
N ARG A 86 -19.15 -9.24 0.57
CA ARG A 86 -19.45 -9.50 1.99
C ARG A 86 -18.94 -8.40 2.93
N TYR A 87 -17.75 -7.87 2.68
CA TYR A 87 -17.07 -6.91 3.57
C TYR A 87 -16.99 -5.50 2.98
N GLY A 88 -17.36 -5.33 1.71
CA GLY A 88 -17.36 -4.05 1.03
C GLY A 88 -15.95 -3.49 0.80
N PHE A 89 -15.90 -2.16 0.62
CA PHE A 89 -14.67 -1.40 0.45
C PHE A 89 -13.79 -1.38 1.71
N TRP A 90 -14.32 -1.75 2.89
CA TRP A 90 -13.57 -1.79 4.15
C TRP A 90 -12.39 -2.78 4.13
N CYS A 91 -12.42 -3.81 3.27
CA CYS A 91 -11.28 -4.69 3.04
C CYS A 91 -10.01 -3.94 2.64
N LEU A 92 -10.13 -2.77 2.01
CA LEU A 92 -8.99 -1.97 1.59
C LEU A 92 -8.25 -1.35 2.77
N LEU A 93 -8.90 -1.22 3.93
CA LEU A 93 -8.18 -0.86 5.16
C LEU A 93 -7.17 -1.93 5.54
N LEU A 94 -7.39 -3.21 5.17
CA LEU A 94 -6.46 -4.32 5.38
C LEU A 94 -5.32 -4.36 4.35
N ALA A 95 -5.32 -3.49 3.33
CA ALA A 95 -4.24 -3.41 2.36
C ALA A 95 -2.90 -2.95 2.97
N TRP A 96 -2.89 -2.48 4.22
CA TRP A 96 -1.68 -2.23 5.00
C TRP A 96 -0.98 -3.51 5.47
N MET A 97 -1.65 -4.67 5.43
CA MET A 97 -1.09 -5.91 5.97
C MET A 97 0.19 -6.30 5.22
N PRO A 98 1.21 -6.74 5.96
CA PRO A 98 2.53 -7.06 5.41
C PRO A 98 2.53 -8.18 4.36
N VAL A 99 1.55 -9.08 4.43
CA VAL A 99 1.42 -10.22 3.52
C VAL A 99 0.16 -10.02 2.68
N GLY A 100 0.32 -9.71 1.40
CA GLY A 100 -0.80 -9.61 0.44
C GLY A 100 -1.53 -8.26 0.39
N GLY A 101 -1.09 -7.24 1.12
CA GLY A 101 -1.69 -5.91 1.09
C GLY A 101 -1.71 -5.26 -0.29
N ASP A 102 -0.62 -5.36 -1.05
CA ASP A 102 -0.56 -4.81 -2.41
C ASP A 102 -1.36 -5.64 -3.42
N ALA A 103 -1.55 -6.95 -3.17
CA ALA A 103 -2.47 -7.77 -3.97
C ALA A 103 -3.92 -7.27 -3.80
N LEU A 104 -4.32 -6.84 -2.60
CA LEU A 104 -5.62 -6.19 -2.38
C LEU A 104 -5.75 -4.89 -3.18
N THR A 105 -4.66 -4.10 -3.33
CA THR A 105 -4.70 -2.87 -4.12
C THR A 105 -4.92 -3.13 -5.61
N LEU A 106 -4.31 -4.20 -6.14
CA LEU A 106 -4.51 -4.64 -7.51
C LEU A 106 -5.92 -5.19 -7.72
N ILE A 107 -6.41 -6.04 -6.80
CA ILE A 107 -7.78 -6.56 -6.80
C ILE A 107 -8.80 -5.41 -6.78
N ALA A 108 -8.56 -4.35 -6.01
CA ALA A 108 -9.42 -3.16 -5.98
C ALA A 108 -9.53 -2.49 -7.36
N GLY A 109 -8.44 -2.51 -8.14
CA GLY A 109 -8.40 -2.06 -9.53
C GLY A 109 -9.26 -2.93 -10.45
N ILE A 110 -9.12 -4.26 -10.32
CA ILE A 110 -9.93 -5.26 -11.04
C ILE A 110 -11.43 -5.05 -10.75
N MET A 111 -11.77 -4.81 -9.48
CA MET A 111 -13.14 -4.55 -9.02
C MET A 111 -13.65 -3.12 -9.35
N ARG A 112 -12.83 -2.30 -10.04
CA ARG A 112 -13.17 -0.91 -10.44
C ARG A 112 -13.65 -0.03 -9.29
N VAL A 113 -13.06 -0.17 -8.10
CA VAL A 113 -13.36 0.69 -6.95
C VAL A 113 -13.10 2.15 -7.31
N ARG A 114 -13.98 3.07 -6.89
CA ARG A 114 -13.80 4.51 -7.16
C ARG A 114 -12.46 4.99 -6.61
N LEU A 115 -11.65 5.66 -7.45
CA LEU A 115 -10.28 6.05 -7.12
C LEU A 115 -10.18 6.87 -5.81
N TRP A 116 -11.12 7.77 -5.56
CA TRP A 116 -11.12 8.59 -4.34
C TRP A 116 -11.34 7.74 -3.07
N LEU A 117 -12.24 6.75 -3.11
CA LEU A 117 -12.46 5.82 -1.99
C LEU A 117 -11.22 4.96 -1.75
N PHE A 118 -10.61 4.50 -2.84
CA PHE A 118 -9.39 3.72 -2.80
C PHE A 118 -8.25 4.50 -2.13
N ILE A 119 -8.00 5.73 -2.58
CA ILE A 119 -6.95 6.61 -2.02
C ILE A 119 -7.22 6.88 -0.54
N LEU A 120 -8.47 7.17 -0.17
CA LEU A 120 -8.84 7.43 1.23
C LEU A 120 -8.55 6.21 2.11
N LEU A 121 -9.05 5.04 1.74
CA LEU A 121 -8.95 3.83 2.57
C LEU A 121 -7.52 3.29 2.62
N VAL A 122 -6.82 3.24 1.49
CA VAL A 122 -5.43 2.79 1.43
C VAL A 122 -4.51 3.79 2.11
N GLY A 123 -4.75 5.10 1.93
CA GLY A 123 -4.01 6.15 2.60
C GLY A 123 -4.14 6.07 4.12
N ILE A 124 -5.36 5.83 4.64
CA ILE A 124 -5.59 5.62 6.08
C ILE A 124 -4.87 4.37 6.56
N GLY A 125 -5.02 3.22 5.88
CA GLY A 125 -4.38 1.97 6.30
C GLY A 125 -2.85 2.07 6.29
N LYS A 126 -2.25 2.60 5.22
CA LYS A 126 -0.79 2.76 5.10
C LYS A 126 -0.25 3.83 6.03
N GLY A 127 -0.98 4.93 6.23
CA GLY A 127 -0.65 5.95 7.23
C GLY A 127 -0.61 5.40 8.65
N LEU A 128 -1.61 4.60 9.04
CA LEU A 128 -1.63 3.93 10.35
C LEU A 128 -0.39 3.07 10.59
N ARG A 129 0.04 2.31 9.58
CA ARG A 129 1.26 1.48 9.65
C ARG A 129 2.51 2.32 9.96
N TYR A 130 2.71 3.42 9.25
CA TYR A 130 3.87 4.29 9.47
C TYR A 130 3.82 5.00 10.81
N ILE A 131 2.62 5.40 11.25
CA ILE A 131 2.40 5.94 12.59
C ILE A 131 2.78 4.89 13.66
N SER A 132 2.37 3.63 13.51
CA SER A 132 2.77 2.54 14.43
C SER A 132 4.28 2.36 14.50
N VAL A 133 5.00 2.47 13.36
CA VAL A 133 6.47 2.41 13.33
C VAL A 133 7.10 3.56 14.12
N VAL A 134 6.59 4.79 13.98
CA VAL A 134 7.04 5.95 14.75
C VAL A 134 6.80 5.74 16.25
N PHE A 135 5.61 5.27 16.64
CA PHE A 135 5.30 4.99 18.05
C PHE A 135 6.21 3.92 18.64
N LEU A 136 6.46 2.82 17.90
CA LEU A 136 7.39 1.77 18.34
C LEU A 136 8.81 2.30 18.50
N GLN A 137 9.28 3.16 17.59
CA GLN A 137 10.59 3.78 17.68
C GLN A 137 10.71 4.67 18.93
N GLN A 138 9.73 5.54 19.20
CA GLN A 138 9.74 6.37 20.40
C GLN A 138 9.76 5.52 21.68
N SER A 139 8.95 4.46 21.72
CA SER A 139 8.91 3.51 22.84
C SER A 139 10.27 2.85 23.10
N SER A 140 11.05 2.63 22.04
CA SER A 140 12.39 2.00 22.12
C SER A 140 13.48 2.95 22.59
N VAL A 141 13.24 4.28 22.56
CA VAL A 141 14.19 5.31 23.02
C VAL A 141 14.02 5.58 24.53
N PHE A 142 12.91 5.16 25.13
CA PHE A 142 12.63 5.28 26.57
C PHE A 142 12.86 3.96 27.36
N GLY A 143 13.50 2.97 26.75
CA GLY A 143 13.83 1.68 27.37
C GLY A 143 15.34 1.47 27.55
#